data_AF-A0A920U9A9-F1
#
_entry.id   AF-A0A920U9A9-F1
#
_cell.length_a   1.000
_cell.length_b   1.000
_cell.length_c   1.000
_cell.angle_alpha   90.00
_cell.angle_beta   90.00
_cell.angle_gamma   90.00
#
_symmetry.space_group_name_H-M   'P 1'
#
loop_
_entity.id
_entity.type
_entity.pdbx_description
1 polymer ?
#
loop_
_entity_poly.entity_id
_entity_poly.type
_entity_poly.pdbx_seq_one_letter_code
_entity_poly.pdbx_strand_id
1 'polypeptide(L)'
;MALEHLVVVNTPHPDQWAPVVATFVGAVDLVLVSPGHRPSTGDARRLSARCRERGSVLVCLFPEGRFPGEGWPGRIDLRFSIGEATWLGPDASRAGSLARLRSRRVEVSVGGRGVPDDGRSDVLLLPDPTGVPARL
;
A
#
# COMPACT_ATOMS: atom_id res chain seq x y z
N MET A 1 -2.50 3.07 17.09
CA MET A 1 -3.58 3.82 16.42
C MET A 1 -4.39 2.85 15.57
N ALA A 2 -5.69 2.75 15.77
CA ALA A 2 -6.57 1.96 14.90
C ALA A 2 -7.03 2.83 13.72
N LEU A 3 -7.32 2.23 12.56
CA LEU A 3 -8.03 2.91 11.48
C LEU A 3 -9.47 3.15 11.93
N GLU A 4 -9.75 4.30 12.56
CA GLU A 4 -11.05 4.60 13.14
C GLU A 4 -12.15 4.71 12.08
N HIS A 5 -11.79 5.16 10.87
CA HIS A 5 -12.69 5.28 9.72
C HIS A 5 -12.19 4.41 8.56
N LEU A 6 -12.51 3.11 8.62
CA LEU A 6 -12.19 2.15 7.58
C LEU A 6 -13.46 1.67 6.87
N VAL A 7 -13.48 1.81 5.55
CA VAL A 7 -14.49 1.17 4.69
C VAL A 7 -13.81 0.06 3.90
N VAL A 8 -14.32 -1.16 4.03
CA VAL A 8 -13.88 -2.31 3.24
C VAL A 8 -14.97 -2.65 2.24
N VAL A 9 -14.58 -2.76 0.98
CA VAL A 9 -15.48 -3.08 -0.13
C VAL A 9 -15.12 -4.46 -0.64
N ASN A 10 -16.12 -5.32 -0.81
CA ASN A 10 -15.91 -6.62 -1.46
C ASN A 10 -15.41 -6.42 -2.89
N THR A 11 -14.52 -7.30 -3.32
CA THR A 11 -13.90 -7.21 -4.65
C THR A 11 -14.97 -7.15 -5.75
N PRO A 12 -15.09 -6.03 -6.49
CA PRO A 12 -16.09 -5.92 -7.55
C PRO A 12 -15.68 -6.76 -8.77
N HIS A 13 -16.65 -7.07 -9.62
CA HIS A 13 -16.36 -7.60 -10.96
C HIS A 13 -15.44 -6.62 -11.73
N PRO A 14 -14.49 -7.11 -12.56
CA PRO A 14 -13.57 -6.24 -13.30
C PRO A 14 -14.23 -5.04 -14.00
N ASP A 15 -15.35 -5.26 -14.69
CA ASP A 15 -16.08 -4.21 -15.42
C ASP A 15 -16.71 -3.13 -14.53
N GLN A 16 -16.89 -3.41 -13.23
CA GLN A 16 -17.46 -2.49 -12.25
C GLN A 16 -16.39 -1.83 -11.38
N TRP A 17 -15.14 -2.28 -11.47
CA TRP A 17 -14.08 -1.86 -10.56
C TRP A 17 -13.83 -0.35 -10.61
N ALA A 18 -13.64 0.22 -11.80
CA ALA A 18 -13.32 1.65 -11.91
C ALA A 18 -14.47 2.56 -11.41
N PRO A 19 -15.75 2.31 -11.78
CA PRO A 19 -16.88 3.02 -11.19
C PRO A 19 -16.93 2.92 -9.66
N VAL A 20 -16.75 1.72 -9.10
CA VAL A 20 -16.74 1.50 -7.63
C VAL A 20 -15.60 2.25 -6.96
N VAL A 21 -14.38 2.23 -7.50
CA VAL A 21 -13.26 3.02 -6.95
C VAL A 21 -13.58 4.52 -7.02
N ALA A 22 -14.17 4.98 -8.12
CA ALA A 22 -14.50 6.39 -8.32
C ALA A 22 -15.54 6.94 -7.33
N THR A 23 -16.39 6.10 -6.72
CA THR A 23 -17.34 6.55 -5.67
C THR A 23 -16.64 6.95 -4.38
N PHE A 24 -15.46 6.37 -4.10
CA PHE A 24 -14.67 6.69 -2.91
C PHE A 24 -13.75 7.89 -3.11
N VAL A 25 -13.37 8.17 -4.36
CA VAL A 25 -12.57 9.36 -4.69
C VAL A 25 -13.37 10.64 -4.40
N GLY A 26 -12.89 11.42 -3.45
CA GLY A 26 -13.50 12.62 -2.89
C GLY A 26 -14.41 12.38 -1.68
N ALA A 27 -14.69 11.12 -1.34
CA ALA A 27 -15.42 10.75 -0.12
C ALA A 27 -14.47 10.37 1.04
N VAL A 28 -13.26 9.90 0.71
CA VAL A 28 -12.21 9.57 1.68
C VAL A 28 -10.85 10.14 1.23
N ASP A 29 -9.96 10.36 2.19
CA ASP A 29 -8.62 10.90 1.93
C ASP A 29 -7.73 9.89 1.18
N LEU A 30 -7.86 8.60 1.53
CA LEU A 30 -7.03 7.53 1.00
C LEU A 30 -7.87 6.36 0.50
N VAL A 31 -7.66 6.00 -0.77
CA VAL A 31 -8.30 4.85 -1.41
C VAL A 31 -7.22 3.81 -1.72
N LEU A 32 -7.27 2.67 -1.06
CA LEU A 32 -6.36 1.55 -1.29
C LEU A 32 -7.02 0.55 -2.26
N VAL A 33 -6.34 0.20 -3.34
CA VAL A 33 -6.84 -0.76 -4.33
C VAL A 33 -5.81 -1.86 -4.62
N SER A 34 -6.29 -3.08 -4.84
CA SER A 34 -5.50 -4.22 -5.30
C SER A 34 -6.28 -4.90 -6.43
N PRO A 35 -6.34 -4.31 -7.64
CA PRO A 35 -7.16 -4.84 -8.72
C PRO A 35 -6.70 -6.24 -9.12
N GLY A 36 -7.64 -7.17 -9.27
CA GLY A 36 -7.37 -8.54 -9.75
C GLY A 36 -7.19 -8.64 -11.27
N HIS A 37 -7.18 -7.51 -11.97
CA HIS A 37 -7.02 -7.37 -13.41
C HIS A 37 -6.16 -6.14 -13.70
N ARG A 38 -5.65 -6.00 -14.92
CA ARG A 38 -4.96 -4.78 -15.34
C ARG A 38 -5.99 -3.69 -15.67
N PRO A 39 -6.03 -2.55 -14.95
CA PRO A 39 -6.94 -1.47 -15.29
C PRO A 39 -6.70 -0.98 -16.72
N SER A 40 -7.74 -0.46 -17.38
CA SER A 40 -7.56 0.17 -18.68
C SER A 40 -6.80 1.51 -18.53
N THR A 41 -6.07 1.95 -19.56
CA THR A 41 -5.43 3.27 -19.57
C THR A 41 -6.45 4.40 -19.38
N GLY A 42 -7.67 4.22 -19.91
CA GLY A 42 -8.76 5.19 -19.76
C GLY A 42 -9.23 5.32 -18.32
N ASP A 43 -9.44 4.20 -17.62
CA ASP A 43 -9.86 4.18 -16.23
C ASP A 43 -8.78 4.71 -15.31
N ALA A 44 -7.53 4.30 -15.53
CA ALA A 44 -6.38 4.79 -14.78
C ALA A 44 -6.28 6.32 -14.90
N ARG A 45 -6.35 6.86 -16.12
CA ARG A 45 -6.34 8.31 -16.36
C ARG A 45 -7.50 9.04 -15.68
N ARG A 46 -8.73 8.51 -15.78
CA ARG A 46 -9.93 9.09 -15.17
C ARG A 46 -9.82 9.13 -13.65
N LEU A 47 -9.43 8.02 -13.03
CA LEU A 47 -9.26 7.92 -11.58
C LEU A 47 -8.15 8.86 -11.10
N SER A 48 -7.00 8.90 -11.78
CA SER A 48 -5.91 9.83 -11.44
C SER A 48 -6.34 11.30 -11.56
N ALA A 49 -7.12 11.67 -12.58
CA ALA A 49 -7.63 13.03 -12.73
C ALA A 49 -8.59 13.38 -11.58
N ARG A 50 -9.55 12.49 -11.29
CA ARG A 50 -10.53 12.68 -10.22
C ARG A 50 -9.88 12.80 -8.84
N CYS A 51 -8.82 12.02 -8.59
CA CYS A 51 -8.02 12.14 -7.36
C CYS A 51 -7.42 13.54 -7.20
N ARG A 52 -6.83 14.09 -8.27
CA ARG A 52 -6.28 15.45 -8.27
C ARG A 52 -7.36 16.52 -8.08
N GLU A 53 -8.52 16.34 -8.72
CA GLU A 53 -9.66 17.27 -8.61
C GLU A 53 -10.30 17.27 -7.22
N ARG A 54 -10.31 16.13 -6.54
CA ARG A 54 -11.03 15.94 -5.26
C ARG A 54 -10.14 15.89 -4.03
N GLY A 55 -8.82 15.89 -4.19
CA GLY A 55 -7.87 15.85 -3.08
C GLY A 55 -7.68 14.47 -2.44
N SER A 56 -8.16 13.38 -3.06
CA SER A 56 -7.93 12.02 -2.59
C SER A 56 -6.64 11.44 -3.14
N VAL A 57 -6.04 10.51 -2.38
CA VAL A 57 -4.88 9.72 -2.80
C VAL A 57 -5.31 8.30 -3.13
N LEU A 58 -4.96 7.84 -4.34
CA LEU A 58 -5.15 6.45 -4.75
C LEU A 58 -3.84 5.68 -4.57
N VAL A 59 -3.83 4.71 -3.66
CA VAL A 59 -2.70 3.80 -3.43
C VAL A 59 -3.02 2.46 -4.08
N CYS A 60 -2.17 2.05 -5.01
CA CYS A 60 -2.34 0.78 -5.71
C CYS A 60 -1.34 -0.23 -5.21
N LEU A 61 -1.84 -1.38 -4.73
CA LEU A 61 -1.04 -2.52 -4.36
C LEU A 61 -0.85 -3.43 -5.58
N PHE A 62 0.40 -3.62 -5.97
CA PHE A 62 0.81 -4.55 -7.01
C PHE A 62 1.71 -5.62 -6.36
N PRO A 63 1.12 -6.69 -5.81
CA PRO A 63 1.92 -7.81 -5.34
C PRO A 63 2.63 -8.44 -6.53
N GLU A 64 3.96 -8.44 -6.51
CA GLU A 64 4.78 -8.88 -7.64
C GLU A 64 4.38 -10.27 -8.16
N GLY A 65 4.38 -10.42 -9.49
CA GLY A 65 4.26 -11.71 -10.14
C GLY A 65 2.84 -12.24 -10.26
N ARG A 66 1.81 -11.40 -10.07
CA ARG A 66 0.43 -11.88 -10.18
C ARG A 66 0.01 -12.06 -11.64
N PHE A 67 0.40 -11.16 -12.55
CA PHE A 67 0.14 -11.26 -13.99
C PHE A 67 1.17 -10.50 -14.86
N PRO A 68 1.33 -10.82 -16.16
CA PRO A 68 2.20 -10.07 -17.07
C PRO A 68 1.71 -8.63 -17.30
N GLY A 69 2.62 -7.65 -17.28
CA GLY A 69 2.28 -6.23 -17.48
C GLY A 69 1.65 -5.55 -16.24
N GLU A 70 1.93 -6.10 -15.05
CA GLU A 70 1.46 -5.62 -13.76
C GLU A 70 1.91 -4.18 -13.47
N GLY A 71 1.00 -3.38 -12.92
CA GLY A 71 1.26 -2.00 -12.56
C GLY A 71 0.16 -1.05 -13.01
N TRP A 72 0.19 0.15 -12.44
CA TRP A 72 -0.74 1.22 -12.77
C TRP A 72 -0.47 1.72 -14.19
N PRO A 73 -1.46 1.72 -15.10
CA PRO A 73 -1.27 2.29 -16.43
C PRO A 73 -1.02 3.80 -16.34
N GLY A 74 0.13 4.23 -16.85
CA GLY A 74 0.49 5.64 -16.96
C GLY A 74 1.35 6.15 -15.80
N ARG A 75 1.19 7.44 -15.48
CA ARG A 75 2.09 8.14 -14.56
C ARG A 75 1.79 7.78 -13.10
N ILE A 76 2.77 7.20 -12.43
CA ILE A 76 2.79 6.98 -10.98
C ILE A 76 3.54 8.16 -10.35
N ASP A 77 2.92 8.81 -9.36
CA ASP A 77 3.55 9.91 -8.64
C ASP A 77 4.65 9.41 -7.69
N LEU A 78 4.36 8.38 -6.89
CA LEU A 78 5.32 7.76 -5.97
C LEU A 78 5.23 6.24 -6.08
N ARG A 79 6.39 5.57 -6.07
CA ARG A 79 6.50 4.12 -5.95
C ARG A 79 7.17 3.79 -4.63
N PHE A 80 6.49 2.99 -3.82
CA PHE A 80 7.04 2.41 -2.60
C PHE A 80 7.41 0.96 -2.87
N SER A 81 8.56 0.55 -2.37
CA SER A 81 9.06 -0.82 -2.43
C SER A 81 9.40 -1.29 -1.01
N ILE A 82 9.12 -2.55 -0.74
CA ILE A 82 9.51 -3.21 0.50
C ILE A 82 10.75 -4.07 0.18
N GLY A 83 11.86 -3.75 0.85
CA GLY A 83 13.10 -4.51 0.78
C GLY A 83 13.10 -5.66 1.79
N GLU A 84 14.23 -5.84 2.49
CA GLU A 84 14.35 -6.89 3.50
C GLU A 84 13.31 -6.68 4.62
N ALA A 85 12.67 -7.78 5.03
CA ALA A 85 11.64 -7.74 6.05
C ALA A 85 11.73 -8.93 7.00
N THR A 86 12.07 -8.65 8.25
CA THR A 86 12.39 -9.66 9.27
C THR A 86 11.47 -9.54 10.46
N TRP A 87 10.81 -10.63 10.83
CA TRP A 87 9.96 -10.69 12.03
C TRP A 87 10.83 -10.87 13.28
N LEU A 88 10.49 -10.11 14.32
CA LEU A 88 11.16 -10.13 15.62
C LEU A 88 10.20 -10.67 16.68
N GLY A 89 10.71 -11.52 17.55
CA GLY A 89 10.02 -12.10 18.69
C GLY A 89 11.03 -12.71 19.67
N PRO A 90 10.63 -13.06 20.90
CA PRO A 90 11.53 -13.71 21.86
C PRO A 90 11.97 -15.10 21.36
N ASP A 91 13.20 -15.49 21.67
CA ASP A 91 13.74 -16.80 21.30
C ASP A 91 12.91 -17.93 21.90
N ALA A 92 12.47 -18.87 21.06
CA ALA A 92 11.64 -20.02 21.46
C ALA A 92 12.31 -20.95 22.49
N SER A 93 13.63 -20.82 22.70
CA SER A 93 14.41 -21.69 23.58
C SER A 93 14.41 -21.31 25.06
N ARG A 94 14.10 -20.05 25.42
CA ARG A 94 14.06 -19.58 26.82
C ARG A 94 12.66 -19.54 27.44
N ALA A 95 11.63 -19.53 26.62
CA ALA A 95 10.25 -19.54 27.08
C ALA A 95 9.64 -20.90 26.76
N GLY A 96 9.41 -21.72 27.78
CA GLY A 96 8.41 -22.77 27.67
C GLY A 96 7.09 -22.10 27.23
N SER A 97 6.52 -22.59 26.12
CA SER A 97 5.38 -22.05 25.36
C SER A 97 5.69 -21.09 24.19
N LEU A 98 4.96 -21.32 23.11
CA LEU A 98 4.96 -20.65 21.80
C LEU A 98 5.46 -19.19 21.82
N ALA A 99 6.65 -18.95 21.26
CA ALA A 99 7.14 -17.60 20.98
C ALA A 99 6.20 -16.87 20.01
N ARG A 100 5.84 -15.62 20.34
CA ARG A 100 4.98 -14.77 19.50
C ARG A 100 5.81 -13.74 18.76
N LEU A 101 5.59 -13.62 17.45
CA LEU A 101 6.09 -12.49 16.67
C LEU A 101 5.48 -11.20 17.23
N ARG A 102 6.32 -10.21 17.52
CA ARG A 102 5.92 -8.94 18.13
C ARG A 102 5.93 -7.78 17.15
N SER A 103 6.92 -7.75 16.27
CA SER A 103 7.15 -6.64 15.36
C SER A 103 7.90 -7.10 14.12
N ARG A 104 7.87 -6.32 13.05
CA ARG A 104 8.58 -6.58 11.80
C ARG A 104 9.52 -5.43 11.50
N ARG A 105 10.82 -5.70 11.42
CA ARG A 105 11.79 -4.75 10.83
C ARG A 105 11.64 -4.82 9.32
N VAL A 106 11.39 -3.69 8.66
CA VAL A 106 11.11 -3.60 7.23
C VAL A 106 11.92 -2.46 6.63
N GLU A 107 12.74 -2.77 5.64
CA GLU A 107 13.32 -1.74 4.77
C GLU A 107 12.26 -1.26 3.78
N VAL A 108 12.06 0.05 3.71
CA VAL A 108 11.13 0.69 2.78
C VAL A 108 11.92 1.69 1.95
N SER A 109 11.77 1.62 0.63
CA SER A 109 12.29 2.63 -0.28
C SER A 109 11.14 3.30 -1.04
N VAL A 110 11.33 4.58 -1.34
CA VAL A 110 10.41 5.38 -2.14
C VAL A 110 11.18 6.09 -3.24
N GLY A 111 10.56 6.17 -4.42
CA GLY A 111 11.03 6.98 -5.54
C GLY A 111 9.85 7.63 -6.26
N GLY A 112 10.16 8.57 -7.16
CA GLY A 112 9.16 9.26 -7.97
C GLY A 112 9.19 10.78 -7.77
N ARG A 113 8.05 11.43 -8.01
CA ARG A 113 7.91 12.88 -8.00
C ARG A 113 8.26 13.46 -6.62
N GLY A 114 9.21 14.39 -6.60
CA GLY A 114 9.61 15.11 -5.38
C GLY A 114 10.53 14.31 -4.46
N VAL A 115 11.02 13.15 -4.91
CA VAL A 115 12.07 12.37 -4.25
C VAL A 115 13.39 12.56 -5.03
N PRO A 116 14.56 12.57 -4.37
CA PRO A 116 15.86 12.54 -5.06
C PRO A 116 15.97 11.39 -6.06
N ASP A 117 16.85 11.54 -7.07
CA ASP A 117 17.02 10.55 -8.15
C ASP A 117 17.51 9.19 -7.64
N ASP A 118 18.30 9.18 -6.56
CA ASP A 118 18.74 7.98 -5.83
C ASP A 118 17.66 7.42 -4.89
N GLY A 119 16.50 8.07 -4.82
CA GLY A 119 15.37 7.68 -3.98
C GLY A 119 15.52 8.12 -2.53
N ARG A 120 14.66 7.57 -1.67
CA ARG A 120 14.79 7.67 -0.22
C ARG A 120 14.51 6.30 0.38
N SER A 121 15.39 5.81 1.23
CA SER A 121 15.19 4.58 2.00
C SER A 121 15.10 4.86 3.48
N ASP A 122 14.42 3.97 4.19
CA ASP A 122 14.25 4.02 5.63
C ASP A 122 14.00 2.61 6.17
N VAL A 123 14.33 2.38 7.45
CA VAL A 123 14.02 1.11 8.11
C VAL A 123 12.95 1.36 9.16
N LEU A 124 11.82 0.68 9.01
CA LEU A 124 10.65 0.81 9.88
C LEU A 124 10.45 -0.44 10.73
N LEU A 125 9.91 -0.26 11.94
CA LEU A 125 9.39 -1.31 12.80
C LEU A 125 7.86 -1.31 12.70
N LEU A 126 7.27 -2.43 12.25
CA LEU A 126 5.85 -2.55 11.90
C LEU A 126 5.14 -3.79 12.51
N PRO A 127 4.00 -3.61 13.18
CA PRO A 127 3.81 -2.49 14.10
C PRO A 127 4.88 -2.54 15.19
N ASP A 128 5.22 -1.39 15.78
CA ASP A 128 5.93 -1.37 17.05
C ASP A 128 5.03 -1.90 18.20
N PRO A 129 5.55 -2.04 19.44
CA PRO A 129 4.74 -2.49 20.58
C PRO A 129 3.53 -1.60 20.92
N THR A 130 3.50 -0.35 20.44
CA THR A 130 2.38 0.61 20.61
C THR A 130 1.36 0.52 19.47
N GLY A 131 1.64 -0.27 18.44
CA GLY A 131 0.79 -0.38 17.25
C GLY A 131 1.08 0.69 16.19
N VAL A 132 2.18 1.44 16.30
CA VAL A 132 2.53 2.54 15.40
C VAL A 132 3.80 2.17 14.60
N PRO A 133 3.93 2.59 13.34
CA PRO A 133 5.22 2.53 12.65
C PRO A 133 6.26 3.39 13.36
N ALA A 134 7.41 2.82 13.71
CA ALA A 134 8.56 3.56 14.25
C ALA A 134 9.76 3.44 13.30
N ARG A 135 10.58 4.48 13.21
CA ARG A 135 11.88 4.42 12.51
C ARG A 135 12.91 3.73 13.41
N LEU A 136 13.76 2.88 12.84
CA LEU A 136 14.88 2.22 13.53
C LEU A 136 16.20 3.00 13.42
#